data_AF-A0A955IBR3-F1
#
_entry.id   AF-A0A955IBR3-F1
#
_cell.length_a   1.000
_cell.length_b   1.000
_cell.length_c   1.000
_cell.angle_alpha   90.00
_cell.angle_beta   90.00
_cell.angle_gamma   90.00
#
_symmetry.space_group_name_H-M   'P 1'
#
loop_
_entity.id
_entity.type
_entity.pdbx_description
1 polymer ?
#
loop_
_entity_poly.entity_id
_entity_poly.type
_entity_poly.pdbx_seq_one_letter_code
_entity_poly.pdbx_strand_id
1 'polypeptide(L)' 'MEIHQVSRFDRKSYSYPDLPSGYQITQLYEPIATNGEVRTMIDGEIKTFRVNRLHIEADAGKLVHTG' A
#
# COMPACT_ATOMS: atom_id res chain seq x y z
N MET A 1 7.62 6.58 -11.94
CA MET A 1 7.45 6.89 -10.51
C MET A 1 8.65 7.69 -10.05
N GLU A 2 8.43 8.58 -9.10
CA GLU A 2 9.45 9.33 -8.38
C GLU A 2 9.76 8.60 -7.07
N ILE A 3 11.02 8.17 -6.91
CA ILE A 3 11.47 7.48 -5.69
C ILE A 3 11.95 8.51 -4.68
N HIS A 4 11.45 8.43 -3.44
CA HIS A 4 11.80 9.38 -2.40
C HIS A 4 13.14 9.02 -1.76
N GLN A 5 14.00 10.02 -1.51
CA GLN A 5 15.27 9.83 -0.81
C GLN A 5 15.07 9.51 0.69
N VAL A 6 13.92 9.93 1.24
CA VAL A 6 13.50 9.66 2.61
C VAL A 6 12.12 9.02 2.54
N SER A 7 11.94 7.91 3.25
CA SER A 7 10.62 7.29 3.48
C SER A 7 10.54 6.84 4.94
N ARG A 8 9.32 6.78 5.48
CA ARG A 8 9.11 6.50 6.91
C ARG A 8 7.96 5.53 7.11
N PHE A 9 8.15 4.63 8.07
CA PHE A 9 7.09 3.77 8.56
C PHE A 9 6.26 4.47 9.62
N ASP A 10 4.95 4.31 9.52
CA ASP A 10 3.93 4.84 10.41
C ASP A 10 3.07 3.70 10.95
N ARG A 11 2.38 3.94 12.06
CA ARG A 11 1.45 2.98 12.67
C ARG A 11 0.02 3.32 12.29
N LYS A 12 -0.67 2.38 11.64
CA LYS A 12 -2.11 2.44 11.42
C LYS A 12 -2.80 1.60 12.50
N SER A 13 -3.31 2.26 13.53
CA SER A 13 -3.86 1.58 14.72
C SER A 13 -5.32 1.15 14.52
N TYR A 14 -5.59 -0.15 14.71
CA TYR A 14 -6.93 -0.72 14.77
C TYR A 14 -6.88 -2.07 15.49
N SER A 15 -7.95 -2.38 16.24
CA SER A 15 -8.05 -3.62 17.00
C SER A 15 -8.68 -4.72 16.16
N TYR A 16 -7.97 -5.83 15.94
CA TYR A 16 -8.53 -7.02 15.30
C TYR A 16 -7.77 -8.30 15.73
N PRO A 17 -8.43 -9.47 15.84
CA PRO A 17 -7.81 -10.67 16.42
C PRO A 17 -6.60 -11.23 15.67
N ASP A 18 -6.50 -10.99 14.36
CA ASP A 18 -5.37 -11.42 13.53
C ASP A 18 -4.20 -10.42 13.51
N LEU A 19 -4.30 -9.33 14.29
CA LEU A 19 -3.30 -8.27 14.39
C LEU A 19 -2.84 -8.07 15.85
N PRO A 20 -1.91 -8.91 16.36
CA PRO A 20 -1.52 -8.91 17.77
C PRO A 20 -0.96 -7.59 18.30
N SER A 21 -0.37 -6.76 17.43
CA SER A 21 0.20 -5.45 17.78
C SER A 21 -0.85 -4.37 18.02
N GLY A 22 -2.09 -4.54 17.56
CA GLY A 22 -3.12 -3.49 17.54
C GLY A 22 -2.80 -2.34 16.56
N TYR A 23 -1.80 -2.50 15.70
CA TYR A 23 -1.48 -1.59 14.61
C TYR A 23 -0.74 -2.30 13.47
N GLN A 24 -1.03 -1.88 12.25
CA GLN A 24 -0.30 -2.28 11.06
C GLN A 24 0.85 -1.31 10.82
N ILE A 25 2.06 -1.82 10.56
CA ILE A 25 3.19 -1.01 10.08
C ILE A 25 2.94 -0.72 8.60
N THR A 26 2.83 0.54 8.22
CA THR A 26 2.59 1.01 6.84
C THR A 26 3.42 2.27 6.58
N GLN A 27 3.29 2.91 5.42
CA GLN A 27 3.81 4.26 5.19
C GLN A 27 2.61 5.13 4.80
N LEU A 28 2.21 6.09 5.64
CA LEU A 28 1.10 7.00 5.38
C LEU A 28 1.61 8.34 4.86
N TYR A 29 2.54 8.95 5.59
CA TYR A 29 2.99 10.32 5.34
C TYR A 29 4.13 10.39 4.32
N GLU A 30 5.09 9.46 4.39
CA GLU A 30 6.31 9.45 3.56
C GLU A 30 6.42 8.09 2.84
N PRO A 31 5.61 7.86 1.77
CA PRO A 31 5.69 6.64 0.97
C PRO A 31 7.04 6.49 0.28
N ILE A 32 7.41 5.28 -0.14
CA ILE A 32 8.66 5.06 -0.87
C ILE A 32 8.66 5.69 -2.28
N ALA A 33 7.49 5.83 -2.91
CA ALA A 33 7.39 6.46 -4.23
C ALA A 33 6.03 7.09 -4.52
N THR A 34 6.00 8.10 -5.39
CA THR A 34 4.79 8.76 -5.89
C THR A 34 4.84 8.97 -7.40
N ASN A 35 3.78 9.56 -7.97
CA ASN A 35 3.76 10.06 -9.35
C ASN A 35 4.13 8.98 -10.40
N GLY A 36 3.47 7.83 -10.31
CA GLY A 36 3.61 6.74 -11.28
C GLY A 36 2.61 6.78 -12.40
N GLU A 37 2.89 5.95 -13.40
CA GLU A 37 1.98 5.67 -14.50
C GLU A 37 2.15 4.22 -14.95
N VAL A 38 1.04 3.62 -15.40
CA VAL A 38 0.99 2.31 -16.06
C VAL A 38 0.32 2.52 -17.41
N ARG A 39 0.91 1.96 -18.46
CA ARG A 39 0.37 2.04 -19.82
C ARG A 39 -0.06 0.66 -20.27
N THR A 40 -1.25 0.56 -20.85
CA THR A 40 -1.75 -0.68 -21.43
C THR A 40 -2.61 -0.38 -22.65
N MET A 41 -2.79 -1.39 -23.51
CA MET A 41 -3.64 -1.29 -24.68
C MET A 41 -5.09 -1.55 -24.29
N ILE A 42 -6.01 -0.67 -24.70
CA ILE A 42 -7.46 -0.81 -24.55
C ILE A 42 -8.08 -0.46 -25.88
N ASP A 43 -8.79 -1.41 -26.48
CA ASP A 43 -9.47 -1.25 -27.78
C ASP A 43 -8.54 -0.78 -28.91
N GLY A 44 -7.29 -1.24 -28.90
CA GLY A 44 -6.28 -0.87 -29.89
C GLY A 44 -5.56 0.46 -29.64
N GLU A 45 -5.93 1.21 -28.60
CA GLU A 45 -5.27 2.46 -28.20
C GLU A 45 -4.43 2.27 -26.94
N ILE A 46 -3.29 2.97 -26.85
CA ILE A 46 -2.50 3.02 -25.61
C ILE A 46 -3.19 3.99 -24.65
N LYS A 47 -3.65 3.47 -23.51
CA LYS A 47 -4.16 4.28 -22.39
C LYS A 47 -3.17 4.30 -21.24
N THR A 48 -3.04 5.47 -20.61
CA THR A 48 -2.17 5.71 -19.46
C THR A 48 -3.01 5.87 -18.19
N PHE A 49 -2.64 5.14 -17.14
CA PHE A 49 -3.29 5.15 -15.82
C PHE A 49 -2.32 5.67 -14.78
N ARG A 50 -2.72 6.69 -14.01
CA ARG A 50 -1.89 7.26 -12.95
C ARG A 50 -1.83 6.33 -11.74
N VAL A 51 -0.63 6.11 -11.21
CA VAL A 51 -0.40 5.48 -9.90
C VAL A 51 -0.02 6.57 -8.91
N ASN A 52 -0.90 6.85 -7.95
CA ASN A 52 -0.72 7.99 -7.03
C ASN A 52 0.49 7.80 -6.10
N ARG A 53 0.61 6.61 -5.49
CA ARG A 53 1.67 6.27 -4.54
C ARG A 53 1.97 4.77 -4.57
N LEU A 54 3.17 4.42 -4.16
CA LEU A 54 3.57 3.08 -3.77
C LEU A 54 4.12 3.16 -2.36
N HIS A 55 3.65 2.28 -1.47
CA HIS A 55 4.11 2.17 -0.09
C HIS A 55 4.36 0.71 0.29
N ILE A 56 5.09 0.51 1.38
CA ILE A 56 5.36 -0.82 1.95
C ILE A 56 4.54 -0.97 3.22
N GLU A 57 3.87 -2.11 3.39
CA GLU A 57 3.11 -2.43 4.60
C GLU A 57 3.22 -3.90 4.99
N ALA A 58 3.00 -4.18 6.28
CA ALA A 58 2.92 -5.53 6.81
C ALA A 58 1.50 -6.08 6.62
N ASP A 59 1.37 -7.34 6.22
CA ASP A 59 0.07 -8.01 6.13
C ASP A 59 -0.45 -8.43 7.51
N ALA A 60 -1.77 -8.55 7.64
CA ALA A 60 -2.41 -9.12 8.82
C ALA A 60 -2.34 -10.66 8.79
N GLY A 61 -2.61 -11.29 9.94
CA GLY A 61 -2.78 -12.74 9.97
C GLY A 61 -4.04 -13.21 9.24
N LYS A 62 -4.19 -14.51 9.10
CA LYS A 62 -5.45 -15.12 8.63
C LYS A 62 -6.36 -15.41 9.82
N LEU A 63 -7.57 -14.86 9.81
CA LEU A 63 -8.61 -15.22 10.78
C LEU A 63 -9.52 -16.33 10.22
N VAL A 64 -9.80 -17.37 11.01
CA VAL A 64 -10.73 -18.46 10.67
C VAL A 64 -11.74 -18.60 11.81
N HIS A 65 -13.02 -18.68 11.48
CA HIS A 65 -14.09 -18.95 12.44
C HIS A 65 -14.53 -20.42 12.36
N THR A 66 -14.60 -21.09 13.50
CA THR A 66 -15.20 -22.43 13.64
C THR A 66 -16.29 -22.34 14.70
N GLY A 67 -17.55 -22.44 14.28
CA GLY A 67 -18.72 -22.43 15.15
C GLY A 67 -19.01 -23.79 15.77
#